data_AF-A0A354I2I0-F1
#
_entry.id   AF-A0A354I2I0-F1
#
_cell.length_a   1.000
_cell.length_b   1.000
_cell.length_c   1.000
_cell.angle_alpha   90.00
_cell.angle_beta   90.00
_cell.angle_gamma   90.00
#
_symmetry.space_group_name_H-M   'P 1'
#
loop_
_entity.id
_entity.type
_entity.pdbx_description
1 polymer ?
#
loop_
_entity_poly.entity_id
_entity_poly.type
_entity_poly.pdbx_seq_one_letter_code
_entity_poly.pdbx_strand_id
1 'polypeptide(L)'
;CHYASTLGKDEPVALTVIEKICAEFNCDIGNVVRYRSDKNHDSIPLEDLSVGTIVLCPCYPIGTPVAKNMFHAPYSRNLILLKKFPCIILKQYIRRENTFLDNQFLVAPISFDELADTIFDVKFNNVLIDNESQNGYIHLSKIGYVQQKYIERVCGQIFDDYLQECQMLLDKIKTIFEIR
;
A
#
# COMPACT_ATOMS: atom_id res chain seq x y z
N CYS A 1 -23.54 -10.42 38.80
CA CYS A 1 -24.54 -9.41 38.38
C CYS A 1 -23.84 -8.06 38.20
N HIS A 2 -24.03 -7.45 37.03
CA HIS A 2 -23.83 -6.03 36.62
C HIS A 2 -22.42 -5.37 36.55
N TYR A 3 -22.17 -4.82 35.35
CA TYR A 3 -21.07 -3.95 34.86
C TYR A 3 -21.10 -2.51 35.44
N ALA A 4 -19.94 -1.83 35.50
CA ALA A 4 -19.68 -0.51 34.87
C ALA A 4 -18.24 0.04 35.15
N SER A 5 -17.66 0.67 34.13
CA SER A 5 -16.27 1.12 33.93
C SER A 5 -15.98 2.55 34.44
N THR A 6 -14.72 2.91 34.68
CA THR A 6 -14.12 4.23 34.32
C THR A 6 -12.59 4.26 34.58
N LEU A 7 -11.81 4.38 33.51
CA LEU A 7 -10.36 4.62 33.49
C LEU A 7 -10.12 6.08 33.04
N GLY A 8 -9.21 6.79 33.70
CA GLY A 8 -8.72 8.11 33.27
C GLY A 8 -7.91 8.80 34.35
N LYS A 9 -6.57 8.59 34.39
CA LYS A 9 -5.69 9.25 35.39
C LYS A 9 -4.29 9.68 34.95
N ASP A 10 -3.88 9.56 33.68
CA ASP A 10 -2.49 9.89 33.28
C ASP A 10 -2.33 11.01 32.23
N GLU A 11 -3.30 11.94 32.13
CA GLU A 11 -3.27 13.04 31.15
C GLU A 11 -2.77 14.43 31.61
N PRO A 12 -2.27 14.72 32.84
CA PRO A 12 -1.85 16.08 33.18
C PRO A 12 -0.36 16.39 32.98
N VAL A 13 0.52 15.39 32.84
CA VAL A 13 1.99 15.64 32.87
C VAL A 13 2.54 16.14 31.53
N ALA A 14 1.99 15.69 30.40
CA ALA A 14 2.52 16.00 29.07
C ALA A 14 2.21 17.45 28.60
N LEU A 15 1.02 17.98 28.92
CA LEU A 15 0.62 19.35 28.59
C LEU A 15 1.52 20.39 29.28
N THR A 16 1.85 20.14 30.55
CA THR A 16 2.69 21.03 31.37
C THR A 16 4.11 21.18 30.80
N VAL A 17 4.65 20.14 30.14
CA VAL A 17 6.00 20.18 29.53
C VAL A 17 5.98 20.99 28.23
N ILE A 18 4.95 20.82 27.40
CA ILE A 18 4.78 21.55 26.13
C ILE A 18 4.57 23.04 26.40
N GLU A 19 3.80 23.39 27.42
CA GLU A 19 3.58 24.78 27.84
C GLU A 19 4.88 25.48 28.27
N LYS A 20 5.75 24.79 29.02
CA LYS A 20 7.05 25.33 29.44
C LYS A 20 8.00 25.55 28.26
N ILE A 21 8.05 24.61 27.33
CA ILE A 21 8.86 24.75 26.10
C ILE A 21 8.35 25.95 25.29
N CYS A 22 7.03 26.11 25.11
CA CYS A 22 6.54 27.22 24.32
C CYS A 22 6.70 28.60 24.94
N ALA A 23 6.64 28.69 26.28
CA ALA A 23 6.98 29.92 26.98
C ALA A 23 8.46 30.32 26.80
N GLU A 24 9.36 29.34 26.69
CA GLU A 24 10.81 29.58 26.60
C GLU A 24 11.26 29.92 25.16
N PHE A 25 10.59 29.38 24.14
CA PHE A 25 10.90 29.64 22.72
C PHE A 25 9.96 30.65 22.05
N ASN A 26 9.10 31.33 22.82
CA ASN A 26 8.11 32.29 22.34
C ASN A 26 7.22 31.71 21.22
N CYS A 27 6.83 30.43 21.34
CA CYS A 27 5.89 29.80 20.42
C CYS A 27 4.45 29.92 20.90
N ASP A 28 3.56 30.26 19.97
CA ASP A 28 2.12 30.20 20.19
C ASP A 28 1.68 28.73 20.19
N ILE A 29 1.18 28.24 21.32
CA ILE A 29 0.69 26.85 21.50
C ILE A 29 -0.39 26.50 20.47
N GLY A 30 -1.14 27.50 19.98
CA GLY A 30 -2.10 27.35 18.89
C GLY A 30 -1.49 26.87 17.57
N ASN A 31 -0.17 27.00 17.39
CA ASN A 31 0.57 26.54 16.22
C ASN A 31 1.32 25.20 16.42
N VAL A 32 1.54 24.77 17.67
CA VAL A 32 2.28 23.52 17.97
C VAL A 32 1.38 22.30 17.99
N VAL A 33 0.08 22.49 18.26
CA VAL A 33 -0.92 21.40 18.22
C VAL A 33 -2.06 21.78 17.29
N ARG A 34 -1.74 22.09 16.03
CA ARG A 34 -2.69 21.76 14.96
C ARG A 34 -2.55 20.29 14.69
N TYR A 35 -3.46 19.51 15.25
CA TYR A 35 -3.79 18.18 14.76
C TYR A 35 -4.16 18.34 13.27
N ARG A 36 -3.17 18.22 12.38
CA ARG A 36 -3.40 18.03 10.96
C ARG A 36 -4.11 16.69 10.87
N SER A 37 -5.43 16.75 10.69
CA SER A 37 -6.15 15.66 10.08
C SER A 37 -5.37 15.30 8.81
N ASP A 38 -4.77 14.11 8.75
CA ASP A 38 -4.11 13.50 7.58
C ASP A 38 -5.13 13.27 6.44
N LYS A 39 -5.77 14.34 5.99
CA LYS A 39 -6.63 14.37 4.82
C LYS A 39 -5.81 15.02 3.72
N ASN A 40 -5.42 14.16 2.78
CA ASN A 40 -4.62 14.41 1.59
C ASN A 40 -3.11 14.21 1.82
N HIS A 41 -2.70 12.94 2.00
CA HIS A 41 -1.58 12.50 1.19
C HIS A 41 -1.99 12.77 -0.26
N ASP A 42 -1.28 13.62 -0.97
CA ASP A 42 -1.49 13.85 -2.40
C ASP A 42 -1.33 12.48 -3.09
N SER A 43 -2.46 11.85 -3.36
CA SER A 43 -2.50 10.55 -4.02
C SER A 43 -1.92 10.72 -5.41
N ILE A 44 -1.05 9.80 -5.82
CA ILE A 44 -0.44 9.79 -7.16
C ILE A 44 -1.57 9.93 -8.21
N PRO A 45 -1.47 10.85 -9.18
CA PRO A 45 -2.44 11.02 -10.24
C PRO A 45 -2.80 9.71 -10.93
N LEU A 46 -4.06 9.52 -11.30
CA LEU A 46 -4.52 8.26 -11.92
C LEU A 46 -3.88 8.02 -13.30
N GLU A 47 -3.53 9.08 -14.02
CA GLU A 47 -2.78 9.01 -15.28
C GLU A 47 -1.43 8.31 -15.14
N ASP A 48 -0.78 8.43 -13.97
CA ASP A 48 0.52 7.83 -13.70
C ASP A 48 0.41 6.36 -13.23
N LEU A 49 -0.81 5.85 -13.03
CA LEU A 49 -1.06 4.52 -12.45
C LEU A 49 -1.56 3.49 -13.46
N SER A 50 -1.17 3.63 -14.73
CA SER A 50 -1.56 2.75 -15.84
C SER A 50 -1.16 1.27 -15.65
N VAL A 51 -1.81 0.35 -16.35
CA VAL A 51 -1.40 -1.07 -16.36
C VAL A 51 0.04 -1.19 -16.87
N GLY A 52 0.85 -2.01 -16.23
CA GLY A 52 2.28 -2.14 -16.47
C GLY A 52 3.16 -1.17 -15.67
N THR A 53 2.57 -0.18 -15.00
CA THR A 53 3.31 0.71 -14.09
C THR A 53 3.83 -0.08 -12.89
N ILE A 54 5.08 0.14 -12.52
CA ILE A 54 5.72 -0.41 -11.32
C ILE A 54 5.59 0.62 -10.21
N VAL A 55 5.03 0.21 -9.08
CA VAL A 55 4.76 1.08 -7.94
C VAL A 55 5.28 0.47 -6.64
N LEU A 56 5.67 1.31 -5.70
CA LEU A 56 6.00 0.86 -4.34
C LEU A 56 4.74 0.86 -3.49
N CYS A 57 4.26 -0.33 -3.12
CA CYS A 57 3.03 -0.46 -2.35
C CYS A 57 3.06 -1.72 -1.46
N PRO A 58 2.16 -1.82 -0.47
CA PRO A 58 1.95 -3.09 0.21
C PRO A 58 1.25 -4.07 -0.73
N CYS A 59 1.68 -5.32 -0.74
CA CYS A 59 1.04 -6.38 -1.51
C CYS A 59 0.80 -7.61 -0.62
N TYR A 60 -0.43 -8.09 -0.64
CA TYR A 60 -0.87 -9.29 0.09
C TYR A 60 -1.38 -10.31 -0.91
N PRO A 61 -0.82 -11.53 -0.94
CA PRO A 61 -1.34 -12.59 -1.79
C PRO A 61 -2.83 -12.83 -1.55
N ILE A 62 -3.62 -12.92 -2.63
CA ILE A 62 -5.04 -13.30 -2.58
C ILE A 62 -5.17 -14.62 -1.81
N GLY A 63 -6.12 -14.66 -0.86
CA GLY A 63 -6.35 -15.83 -0.01
C GLY A 63 -5.54 -15.81 1.30
N THR A 64 -4.61 -14.88 1.48
CA THR A 64 -3.99 -14.66 2.81
C THR A 64 -5.03 -14.06 3.75
N PRO A 65 -5.31 -14.66 4.92
CA PRO A 65 -6.22 -14.06 5.89
C PRO A 65 -5.58 -12.79 6.44
N VAL A 66 -5.94 -11.65 5.85
CA VAL A 66 -5.68 -10.34 6.45
C VAL A 66 -6.53 -10.31 7.72
N ALA A 67 -5.90 -10.44 8.88
CA ALA A 67 -6.61 -10.41 10.15
C ALA A 67 -7.53 -9.19 10.15
N LYS A 68 -8.85 -9.40 10.31
CA LYS A 68 -9.90 -8.36 10.27
C LYS A 68 -9.63 -7.16 11.20
N ASN A 69 -8.68 -7.31 12.13
CA ASN A 69 -8.25 -6.28 13.07
C ASN A 69 -7.26 -5.26 12.48
N MET A 70 -6.77 -5.43 11.25
CA MET A 70 -5.82 -4.51 10.63
C MET A 70 -6.46 -3.18 10.18
N PHE A 71 -7.77 -3.18 9.89
CA PHE A 71 -8.52 -1.99 9.45
C PHE A 71 -9.39 -1.35 10.54
N HIS A 72 -9.45 -1.94 11.76
CA HIS A 72 -10.34 -1.49 12.84
C HIS A 72 -9.67 -1.22 14.18
N ALA A 73 -8.34 -1.27 14.30
CA ALA A 73 -7.66 -0.89 15.53
C ALA A 73 -7.38 0.63 15.54
N PRO A 74 -8.06 1.46 16.35
CA PRO A 74 -7.84 2.91 16.34
C PRO A 74 -6.61 3.33 17.16
N TYR A 75 -5.89 2.41 17.81
CA TYR A 75 -4.85 2.76 18.80
C TYR A 75 -3.71 1.74 18.88
N SER A 76 -3.19 1.29 17.74
CA SER A 76 -1.94 0.52 17.70
C SER A 76 -0.90 1.28 16.91
N ARG A 77 -0.21 2.24 17.56
CA ARG A 77 0.96 2.94 16.99
C ARG A 77 2.16 2.03 16.64
N ASN A 78 2.04 0.71 16.77
CA ASN A 78 3.12 -0.26 16.57
C ASN A 78 2.61 -1.64 16.11
N LEU A 79 2.12 -1.74 14.88
CA LEU A 79 1.93 -3.03 14.19
C LEU A 79 2.32 -2.85 12.72
N ILE A 80 3.63 -2.97 12.46
CA ILE A 80 4.22 -3.30 11.15
C ILE A 80 3.74 -2.36 10.04
N LEU A 81 4.49 -1.27 9.82
CA LEU A 81 4.65 -0.66 8.50
C LEU A 81 4.50 -1.77 7.45
N LEU A 82 3.37 -1.77 6.72
CA LEU A 82 3.08 -2.79 5.70
C LEU A 82 4.35 -2.87 4.84
N LYS A 83 5.11 -3.97 4.91
CA LYS A 83 6.38 -4.06 4.18
C LYS A 83 6.04 -3.81 2.72
N LYS A 84 6.57 -2.74 2.17
CA LYS A 84 6.27 -2.32 0.79
C LYS A 84 7.25 -3.01 -0.12
N PHE A 85 6.74 -3.40 -1.27
CA PHE A 85 7.52 -4.06 -2.31
C PHE A 85 7.23 -3.34 -3.63
N PRO A 86 8.19 -3.29 -4.55
CA PRO A 86 7.88 -2.94 -5.92
C PRO A 86 6.87 -3.95 -6.45
N CYS A 87 5.79 -3.44 -7.04
CA CYS A 87 4.71 -4.24 -7.59
C CYS A 87 4.30 -3.69 -8.94
N ILE A 88 3.95 -4.55 -9.88
CA ILE A 88 3.40 -4.13 -11.17
C ILE A 88 1.87 -4.03 -11.10
N ILE A 89 1.29 -3.03 -11.73
CA ILE A 89 -0.16 -2.92 -11.89
C ILE A 89 -0.59 -3.83 -13.04
N LEU A 90 -1.42 -4.83 -12.72
CA LEU A 90 -1.96 -5.79 -13.68
C LEU A 90 -3.35 -5.39 -14.17
N LYS A 91 -4.15 -4.77 -13.30
CA LYS A 91 -5.49 -4.26 -13.63
C LYS A 91 -5.84 -3.06 -12.78
N GLN A 92 -6.67 -2.19 -13.35
CA GLN A 92 -7.26 -1.06 -12.65
C GLN A 92 -8.77 -1.27 -12.47
N TYR A 93 -9.27 -0.92 -11.30
CA TYR A 93 -10.68 -0.87 -10.97
C TYR A 93 -11.03 0.55 -10.54
N ILE A 94 -11.15 1.42 -11.55
CA ILE A 94 -11.49 2.83 -11.37
C ILE A 94 -13.00 2.94 -11.19
N ARG A 95 -13.44 3.54 -10.09
CA ARG A 95 -14.88 3.80 -9.89
C ARG A 95 -15.20 5.25 -10.25
N ARG A 96 -16.26 5.43 -11.05
CA ARG A 96 -16.82 6.74 -11.38
C ARG A 96 -17.87 7.10 -10.32
N GLU A 97 -17.71 8.27 -9.73
CA GLU A 97 -18.59 9.09 -8.87
C GLU A 97 -19.54 8.41 -7.84
N ASN A 98 -19.59 8.99 -6.63
CA ASN A 98 -20.54 8.73 -5.51
C ASN A 98 -20.37 7.50 -4.60
N THR A 99 -19.17 6.92 -4.49
CA THR A 99 -18.89 5.96 -3.40
C THR A 99 -17.70 6.39 -2.55
N PHE A 100 -17.78 6.25 -1.22
CA PHE A 100 -16.67 6.46 -0.27
C PHE A 100 -15.51 5.44 -0.43
N LEU A 101 -15.46 4.69 -1.54
CA LEU A 101 -14.50 3.63 -1.79
C LEU A 101 -13.41 4.15 -2.74
N ASP A 102 -12.15 3.99 -2.33
CA ASP A 102 -10.98 4.39 -3.12
C ASP A 102 -10.80 3.53 -4.37
N ASN A 103 -10.13 4.07 -5.40
CA ASN A 103 -9.70 3.31 -6.57
C ASN A 103 -8.83 2.12 -6.17
N GLN A 104 -9.04 0.98 -6.81
CA GLN A 104 -8.34 -0.27 -6.51
C GLN A 104 -7.55 -0.77 -7.70
N PHE A 105 -6.43 -1.43 -7.41
CA PHE A 105 -5.52 -1.98 -8.40
C PHE A 105 -5.23 -3.43 -8.03
N LEU A 106 -5.25 -4.31 -9.03
CA LEU A 106 -4.67 -5.65 -8.90
C LEU A 106 -3.18 -5.52 -9.22
N VAL A 107 -2.33 -5.93 -8.29
CA VAL A 107 -0.89 -5.83 -8.41
C VAL A 107 -0.20 -7.17 -8.19
N ALA A 108 0.95 -7.38 -8.82
CA ALA A 108 1.86 -8.50 -8.51
C ALA A 108 3.20 -7.96 -7.98
N PRO A 109 3.73 -8.52 -6.88
CA PRO A 109 5.05 -8.12 -6.39
C PRO A 109 6.14 -8.63 -7.33
N ILE A 110 7.22 -7.87 -7.43
CA ILE A 110 8.43 -8.28 -8.14
C ILE A 110 9.57 -8.56 -7.17
N SER A 111 10.41 -9.52 -7.52
CA SER A 111 11.71 -9.76 -6.87
C SER A 111 12.83 -9.54 -7.87
N PHE A 112 14.01 -9.29 -7.33
CA PHE A 112 15.26 -9.20 -8.09
C PHE A 112 16.11 -10.47 -7.90
N ASP A 113 15.47 -11.55 -7.43
CA ASP A 113 16.12 -12.83 -7.19
C ASP A 113 16.43 -13.55 -8.51
N GLU A 114 17.42 -14.44 -8.49
CA GLU A 114 17.83 -15.19 -9.69
C GLU A 114 16.91 -16.39 -10.00
N LEU A 115 16.01 -16.74 -9.09
CA LEU A 115 15.17 -17.94 -9.17
C LEU A 115 13.68 -17.58 -9.12
N ALA A 116 12.90 -18.27 -9.96
CA ALA A 116 11.44 -18.26 -9.87
C ALA A 116 10.98 -19.03 -8.64
N ASP A 117 10.00 -18.50 -7.92
CA ASP A 117 9.33 -19.21 -6.82
C ASP A 117 8.31 -20.21 -7.38
N THR A 118 7.65 -19.87 -8.48
CA THR A 118 6.58 -20.69 -9.08
C THR A 118 6.62 -20.72 -10.60
N ILE A 119 5.93 -21.70 -11.19
CA ILE A 119 5.72 -21.80 -12.65
C ILE A 119 4.87 -20.65 -13.23
N PHE A 120 4.25 -19.85 -12.36
CA PHE A 120 3.46 -18.69 -12.77
C PHE A 120 4.28 -17.39 -12.74
N ASP A 121 5.56 -17.47 -12.35
CA ASP A 121 6.39 -16.29 -12.28
C ASP A 121 6.93 -15.92 -13.66
N VAL A 122 6.81 -14.65 -14.02
CA VAL A 122 7.25 -14.13 -15.32
C VAL A 122 8.60 -13.47 -15.16
N LYS A 123 9.61 -13.96 -15.90
CA LYS A 123 10.94 -13.37 -15.88
C LYS A 123 10.96 -12.07 -16.69
N PHE A 124 11.51 -11.01 -16.13
CA PHE A 124 11.80 -9.77 -16.85
C PHE A 124 13.31 -9.51 -16.88
N ASN A 125 13.78 -8.85 -17.93
CA ASN A 125 15.16 -8.43 -18.05
C ASN A 125 15.25 -6.97 -18.53
N ASN A 126 16.28 -6.26 -18.07
CA ASN A 126 16.62 -4.89 -18.46
C ASN A 126 15.46 -3.89 -18.31
N VAL A 127 14.69 -4.00 -17.23
CA VAL A 127 13.60 -3.06 -16.93
C VAL A 127 14.14 -1.93 -16.06
N LEU A 128 13.83 -0.68 -16.41
CA LEU A 128 14.23 0.48 -15.62
C LEU A 128 13.33 0.61 -14.38
N ILE A 129 13.93 0.40 -13.21
CA ILE A 129 13.29 0.55 -11.90
C ILE A 129 14.18 1.45 -11.07
N ASP A 130 13.63 2.57 -10.60
CA ASP A 130 14.38 3.60 -9.86
C ASP A 130 15.63 4.10 -10.61
N ASN A 131 15.50 4.22 -11.94
CA ASN A 131 16.58 4.59 -12.88
C ASN A 131 17.72 3.58 -12.99
N GLU A 132 17.56 2.37 -12.46
CA GLU A 132 18.52 1.29 -12.61
C GLU A 132 17.96 0.18 -13.49
N SER A 133 18.81 -0.39 -14.34
CA SER A 133 18.43 -1.54 -15.15
C SER A 133 18.42 -2.79 -14.28
N GLN A 134 17.23 -3.34 -14.06
CA GLN A 134 17.00 -4.49 -13.18
C GLN A 134 16.51 -5.71 -13.96
N ASN A 135 16.83 -6.88 -13.43
CA ASN A 135 16.32 -8.17 -13.86
C ASN A 135 15.61 -8.84 -12.69
N GLY A 136 14.68 -9.75 -12.97
CA GLY A 136 14.00 -10.46 -11.90
C GLY A 136 12.74 -11.18 -12.33
N TYR A 137 11.83 -11.36 -11.38
CA TYR A 137 10.60 -12.11 -11.56
C TYR A 137 9.39 -11.35 -11.05
N ILE A 138 8.29 -11.46 -11.80
CA ILE A 138 6.96 -11.01 -11.42
C ILE A 138 6.22 -12.21 -10.82
N HIS A 139 5.83 -12.15 -9.55
CA HIS A 139 5.22 -13.28 -8.86
C HIS A 139 3.70 -13.25 -8.97
N LEU A 140 3.14 -13.87 -10.02
CA LEU A 140 1.68 -13.93 -10.21
C LEU A 140 0.98 -14.79 -9.15
N SER A 141 1.70 -15.71 -8.50
CA SER A 141 1.19 -16.48 -7.36
C SER A 141 0.92 -15.62 -6.12
N LYS A 142 1.47 -14.40 -6.07
CA LYS A 142 1.40 -13.47 -4.93
C LYS A 142 0.59 -12.21 -5.24
N ILE A 143 -0.25 -12.24 -6.28
CA ILE A 143 -1.11 -11.09 -6.63
C ILE A 143 -1.98 -10.65 -5.47
N GLY A 144 -2.27 -9.35 -5.41
CA GLY A 144 -3.07 -8.74 -4.36
C GLY A 144 -3.79 -7.48 -4.82
N TYR A 145 -4.76 -7.05 -4.02
CA TYR A 145 -5.46 -5.78 -4.24
C TYR A 145 -4.84 -4.67 -3.39
N VAL A 146 -4.64 -3.49 -4.00
CA VAL A 146 -4.16 -2.29 -3.31
C VAL A 146 -5.06 -1.10 -3.64
N GLN A 147 -5.32 -0.25 -2.64
CA GLN A 147 -6.03 1.02 -2.83
C GLN A 147 -5.03 2.12 -3.21
N GLN A 148 -5.45 3.08 -4.03
CA GLN A 148 -4.61 4.19 -4.49
C GLN A 148 -3.85 4.89 -3.35
N LYS A 149 -4.52 5.14 -2.21
CA LYS A 149 -3.94 5.81 -1.04
C LYS A 149 -2.77 5.06 -0.37
N TYR A 150 -2.60 3.76 -0.67
CA TYR A 150 -1.51 2.95 -0.14
C TYR A 150 -0.34 2.82 -1.12
N ILE A 151 -0.46 3.39 -2.32
CA ILE A 151 0.62 3.48 -3.28
C ILE A 151 1.52 4.66 -2.86
N GLU A 152 2.79 4.39 -2.62
CA GLU A 152 3.73 5.40 -2.15
C GLU A 152 4.31 6.23 -3.29
N ARG A 153 4.77 5.56 -4.35
CA ARG A 153 5.40 6.20 -5.51
C ARG A 153 5.41 5.27 -6.73
N VAL A 154 5.60 5.86 -7.90
CA VAL A 154 5.94 5.15 -9.14
C VAL A 154 7.45 4.87 -9.14
N CYS A 155 7.84 3.66 -9.54
CA CYS A 155 9.24 3.22 -9.63
C CYS A 155 9.70 3.01 -11.08
N GLY A 156 8.77 2.79 -12.01
CA GLY A 156 9.11 2.51 -13.40
C GLY A 156 7.92 1.96 -14.18
N GLN A 157 8.20 1.39 -15.35
CA GLN A 157 7.20 0.79 -16.22
C GLN A 157 7.78 -0.47 -16.87
N ILE A 158 6.97 -1.52 -16.93
CA ILE A 158 7.36 -2.78 -17.58
C ILE A 158 7.05 -2.75 -19.08
N PHE A 159 7.85 -3.47 -19.87
CA PHE A 159 7.60 -3.62 -21.30
C PHE A 159 6.37 -4.47 -21.59
N ASP A 160 5.70 -4.17 -22.70
CA ASP A 160 4.44 -4.81 -23.11
C ASP A 160 4.57 -6.33 -23.27
N ASP A 161 5.72 -6.84 -23.71
CA ASP A 161 5.95 -8.28 -23.90
C ASP A 161 5.76 -9.07 -22.58
N TYR A 162 6.32 -8.56 -21.48
CA TYR A 162 6.18 -9.18 -20.15
C TYR A 162 4.75 -9.04 -19.62
N LEU A 163 4.09 -7.92 -19.94
CA LEU A 163 2.70 -7.69 -19.55
C LEU A 163 1.74 -8.64 -20.28
N GLN A 164 1.98 -8.92 -21.56
CA GLN A 164 1.21 -9.90 -22.33
C GLN A 164 1.35 -11.30 -21.75
N GLU A 165 2.57 -11.71 -21.40
CA GLU A 165 2.80 -13.00 -20.73
C GLU A 165 2.08 -13.09 -19.39
N CYS A 166 2.15 -12.02 -18.59
CA CYS A 166 1.41 -11.90 -17.35
C CYS A 166 -0.11 -12.03 -17.56
N GLN A 167 -0.66 -11.37 -18.58
CA GLN A 167 -2.09 -11.44 -18.88
C GLN A 167 -2.52 -12.85 -19.31
N MET A 168 -1.73 -13.52 -20.16
CA MET A 168 -1.97 -14.91 -20.56
C MET A 168 -2.00 -15.87 -19.36
N LEU A 169 -1.06 -15.72 -18.42
CA LEU A 169 -1.01 -16.56 -17.22
C LEU A 169 -2.16 -16.22 -16.25
N LEU A 170 -2.47 -14.94 -16.06
CA LEU A 170 -3.61 -14.51 -15.24
C LEU A 170 -4.93 -15.08 -15.76
N ASP A 171 -5.13 -15.15 -17.08
CA ASP A 171 -6.35 -15.73 -17.66
C ASP A 171 -6.46 -17.24 -17.41
N LYS A 172 -5.33 -17.96 -17.40
CA LYS A 172 -5.28 -19.38 -16.99
C LYS A 172 -5.52 -19.58 -15.49
N ILE A 173 -5.15 -18.62 -14.65
CA ILE A 173 -5.33 -18.70 -13.19
C ILE A 173 -6.76 -18.30 -12.79
N LYS A 174 -7.38 -17.34 -13.48
CA LYS A 174 -8.78 -16.92 -13.22
C LYS A 174 -9.78 -18.06 -13.33
N THR A 175 -9.59 -18.97 -14.29
CA THR A 175 -10.44 -20.16 -14.45
C THR A 175 -10.30 -21.13 -13.28
N ILE A 176 -9.22 -21.04 -12.50
CA ILE A 176 -8.92 -21.89 -11.35
C ILE A 176 -9.37 -21.23 -10.03
N PHE A 177 -9.22 -19.90 -9.88
CA PHE A 177 -9.32 -19.22 -8.59
C PHE A 177 -10.58 -18.35 -8.35
N GLU A 178 -11.62 -18.40 -9.21
CA GLU A 178 -12.82 -17.53 -9.09
C GLU A 178 -12.50 -16.05 -8.83
N ILE A 179 -11.40 -15.54 -9.39
CA ILE A 179 -11.00 -14.13 -9.26
C ILE A 179 -12.00 -13.30 -10.07
N ARG A 180 -13.03 -12.78 -9.40
CA ARG A 180 -14.06 -11.88 -9.97
C ARG A 180 -13.57 -10.44 -10.03
#